data_AF-A0A7T0G062-F1
#
_entry.id   AF-A0A7T0G062-F1
#
_cell.length_a   1.000
_cell.length_b   1.000
_cell.length_c   1.000
_cell.angle_alpha   90.00
_cell.angle_beta   90.00
_cell.angle_gamma   90.00
#
_symmetry.space_group_name_H-M   'P 1'
#
loop_
_entity.id
_entity.type
_entity.pdbx_description
1 polymer ?
#
loop_
_entity_poly.entity_id
_entity_poly.type
_entity_poly.pdbx_seq_one_letter_code
_entity_poly.pdbx_strand_id
1 'polypeptide(L)'
;MKTAASVVGLLVSGLFLMGTAVGCGHRHVSPEQRADHIVEKIKDKLDLNEEQTSKLVIAKNEILKVRQEMKAQRTQTRTDFFEMLEQPKLDQDRILSLVKEKTRTVNEKAPEVVVALAGFFDSLTPEQQKTLREKIKDKMEHRRHSRKYN
;
A
#
# COMPACT_ATOMS: atom_id res chain seq x y z
N MET A 1 19.68 11.68 10.51
CA MET A 1 18.38 12.16 9.95
C MET A 1 18.02 11.45 8.63
N LYS A 2 17.93 10.10 8.59
CA LYS A 2 17.74 9.32 7.33
C LYS A 2 16.48 8.45 7.28
N THR A 3 15.60 8.49 8.28
CA THR A 3 14.46 7.55 8.43
C THR A 3 13.07 8.21 8.33
N ALA A 4 13.02 9.53 8.17
CA ALA A 4 11.77 10.29 8.07
C ALA A 4 11.18 10.32 6.64
N ALA A 5 12.03 10.24 5.61
CA ALA A 5 11.61 10.33 4.21
C ALA A 5 10.91 9.05 3.69
N SER A 6 11.15 7.89 4.30
CA SER A 6 10.69 6.60 3.77
C SER A 6 9.21 6.28 4.00
N VAL A 7 8.44 7.14 4.68
CA VAL A 7 7.09 6.79 5.17
C VAL A 7 5.94 7.44 4.38
N VAL A 8 6.15 8.63 3.79
CA VAL A 8 5.02 9.42 3.25
C VAL A 8 4.50 8.96 1.88
N GLY A 9 5.34 8.38 1.01
CA GLY A 9 4.88 7.81 -0.27
C GLY A 9 4.32 6.38 -0.17
N LEU A 10 3.38 6.14 0.74
CA LEU A 10 2.69 4.84 0.91
C LEU A 10 1.20 4.89 0.58
N LEU A 11 0.62 6.08 0.40
CA LEU A 11 -0.82 6.24 0.18
C LEU A 11 -1.25 6.39 -1.29
N VAL A 12 -0.35 6.76 -2.21
CA VAL A 12 -0.76 7.13 -3.59
C VAL A 12 0.06 6.49 -4.72
N SER A 13 1.30 6.02 -4.47
CA SER A 13 2.03 5.28 -5.51
C SER A 13 1.59 3.82 -5.44
N GLY A 14 0.84 3.36 -6.45
CA GLY A 14 0.28 2.02 -6.53
C GLY A 14 1.24 0.90 -6.06
N LEU A 15 0.63 -0.19 -5.64
CA LEU A 15 1.27 -1.41 -5.15
C LEU A 15 1.81 -1.37 -3.72
N PHE A 16 1.26 -2.30 -2.95
CA PHE A 16 2.03 -3.27 -2.18
C PHE A 16 3.22 -3.88 -2.97
N LEU A 17 4.26 -3.10 -3.24
CA LEU A 17 5.61 -3.61 -3.51
C LEU A 17 6.53 -3.24 -2.35
N MET A 18 6.27 -3.86 -1.19
CA MET A 18 7.37 -4.27 -0.31
C MET A 18 7.56 -5.77 -0.47
N GLY A 19 8.13 -6.13 -1.62
CA GLY A 19 8.94 -7.33 -1.78
C GLY A 19 10.40 -6.89 -1.82
N THR A 20 11.22 -7.59 -1.04
CA THR A 20 12.69 -7.65 -1.05
C THR A 20 13.48 -6.38 -0.68
N ALA A 21 13.84 -6.29 0.59
CA ALA A 21 15.23 -6.14 0.98
C ALA A 21 15.54 -7.23 2.01
N VAL A 22 16.22 -8.28 1.55
CA VAL A 22 16.91 -9.25 2.40
C VAL A 22 18.18 -8.52 2.85
N GLY A 23 18.30 -8.20 4.14
CA GLY A 23 19.45 -7.46 4.64
C GLY A 23 19.31 -7.03 6.10
N CYS A 24 19.93 -7.83 6.97
CA CYS A 24 20.25 -7.61 8.39
C CYS A 24 19.10 -7.64 9.40
N GLY A 25 19.31 -8.42 10.47
CA GLY A 25 18.33 -8.80 11.48
C GLY A 25 17.65 -7.61 12.15
N HIS A 26 16.36 -7.46 11.90
CA HIS A 26 15.48 -6.55 12.62
C HIS A 26 14.11 -7.20 12.76
N ARG A 27 13.55 -7.12 13.97
CA ARG A 27 12.22 -7.59 14.39
C ARG A 27 11.22 -7.70 13.23
N HIS A 28 10.53 -8.84 13.13
CA HIS A 28 9.37 -9.02 12.26
C HIS A 28 8.23 -8.09 12.70
N VAL A 29 8.29 -6.81 12.33
CA VAL A 29 7.20 -5.86 12.54
C VAL A 29 6.08 -6.22 11.57
N SER A 30 4.89 -6.50 12.10
CA SER A 30 3.73 -6.89 11.30
C SER A 30 3.30 -5.74 10.36
N PRO A 31 2.60 -6.03 9.25
CA PRO A 31 2.08 -4.98 8.36
C PRO A 31 1.22 -3.94 9.09
N GLU A 32 0.44 -4.38 10.08
CA GLU A 32 -0.45 -3.56 10.90
C GLU A 32 0.38 -2.61 11.78
N GLN A 33 1.38 -3.14 12.49
CA GLN A 33 2.30 -2.33 13.29
C GLN A 33 3.08 -1.31 12.44
N ARG A 34 3.44 -1.68 11.21
CA ARG A 34 4.05 -0.74 10.26
C ARG A 34 3.07 0.35 9.86
N ALA A 35 1.81 0.00 9.61
CA ALA A 35 0.75 0.94 9.25
C ALA A 35 0.47 1.94 10.39
N ASP A 36 0.47 1.47 11.64
CA ASP A 36 0.33 2.34 12.81
C ASP A 36 1.52 3.31 12.93
N HIS A 37 2.75 2.82 12.74
CA HIS A 37 3.94 3.68 12.71
C HIS A 37 3.92 4.72 11.57
N ILE A 38 3.26 4.39 10.45
CA ILE A 38 3.06 5.32 9.35
C ILE A 38 2.05 6.41 9.74
N VAL A 39 0.95 6.05 10.42
CA VAL A 39 -0.04 7.00 10.92
C VAL A 39 0.59 8.00 11.87
N GLU A 40 1.32 7.54 12.88
CA GLU A 40 2.00 8.43 13.85
C GLU A 40 2.94 9.41 13.14
N LYS A 41 3.72 8.93 12.17
CA LYS A 41 4.61 9.80 11.40
C LYS A 41 3.88 10.83 10.55
N ILE A 42 2.74 10.49 9.96
CA ILE A 42 1.96 11.45 9.17
C ILE A 42 1.30 12.46 10.10
N LYS A 43 0.75 11.99 11.24
CA LYS A 43 0.19 12.82 12.30
C LYS A 43 1.20 13.87 12.76
N ASP A 44 2.40 13.45 13.18
CA ASP A 44 3.45 14.35 13.64
C ASP A 44 3.93 15.29 12.53
N LYS A 45 4.01 14.79 11.29
CA LYS A 45 4.62 15.56 10.19
C LYS A 45 3.69 16.63 9.64
N LEU A 46 2.39 16.39 9.67
CA LEU A 46 1.37 17.34 9.21
C LEU A 46 0.72 18.08 10.37
N ASP A 47 1.10 17.78 11.62
CA ASP A 47 0.47 18.33 12.82
C ASP A 47 -1.05 18.13 12.78
N LEU A 48 -1.46 16.88 12.63
CA LEU A 48 -2.88 16.54 12.45
C LEU A 48 -3.64 16.71 13.76
N ASN A 49 -4.82 17.32 13.67
CA ASN A 49 -5.78 17.33 14.77
C ASN A 49 -6.48 15.96 14.93
N GLU A 50 -7.33 15.84 15.94
CA GLU A 50 -8.03 14.58 16.25
C GLU A 50 -8.95 14.12 15.10
N GLU A 51 -9.68 15.03 14.47
CA GLU A 51 -10.59 14.71 13.36
C GLU A 51 -9.80 14.20 12.13
N GLN A 52 -8.73 14.90 11.76
CA GLN A 52 -7.86 14.53 10.65
C GLN A 52 -7.15 13.19 10.93
N THR A 53 -6.73 12.95 12.17
CA THR A 53 -6.13 11.68 12.60
C THR A 53 -7.13 10.54 12.48
N SER A 54 -8.40 10.76 12.89
CA SER A 54 -9.47 9.76 12.74
C SER A 54 -9.67 9.38 11.26
N LYS A 55 -9.74 10.37 10.36
CA LYS A 55 -9.88 10.12 8.91
C LYS A 55 -8.67 9.39 8.32
N LEU A 56 -7.46 9.70 8.80
CA LEU A 56 -6.25 8.96 8.42
C LEU A 56 -6.30 7.48 8.88
N VAL A 57 -6.80 7.21 10.09
CA VAL A 57 -6.97 5.84 10.60
C VAL A 57 -8.01 5.07 9.80
N ILE A 58 -9.12 5.70 9.39
CA ILE A 58 -10.11 5.09 8.50
C ILE A 58 -9.46 4.71 7.16
N ALA A 59 -8.72 5.64 6.54
CA ALA A 59 -7.99 5.36 5.29
C ALA A 59 -6.97 4.21 5.45
N LYS A 60 -6.23 4.18 6.56
CA LYS A 60 -5.33 3.06 6.90
C LYS A 60 -6.08 1.73 6.96
N ASN A 61 -7.21 1.69 7.65
CA ASN A 61 -7.98 0.46 7.87
C ASN A 61 -8.54 -0.09 6.56
N GLU A 62 -9.07 0.76 5.67
CA GLU A 62 -9.55 0.31 4.36
C GLU A 62 -8.41 -0.27 3.51
N ILE A 63 -7.23 0.35 3.53
CA ILE A 63 -6.05 -0.20 2.82
C ILE A 63 -5.63 -1.56 3.42
N LEU A 64 -5.64 -1.72 4.74
CA LEU A 64 -5.29 -2.97 5.41
C LEU A 64 -6.30 -4.09 5.10
N LYS A 65 -7.59 -3.77 5.05
CA LYS A 65 -8.67 -4.70 4.66
C LYS A 65 -8.44 -5.24 3.26
N VAL A 66 -8.22 -4.36 2.27
CA VAL A 66 -7.91 -4.77 0.90
C VAL A 66 -6.62 -5.59 0.83
N ARG A 67 -5.59 -5.22 1.60
CA ARG A 67 -4.35 -6.02 1.68
C ARG A 67 -4.62 -7.43 2.17
N GLN A 68 -5.42 -7.58 3.23
CA GLN A 68 -5.68 -8.87 3.85
C GLN A 68 -6.43 -9.79 2.87
N GLU A 69 -7.43 -9.27 2.17
CA GLU A 69 -8.16 -10.00 1.12
C GLU A 69 -7.23 -10.41 -0.02
N MET A 70 -6.42 -9.48 -0.53
CA MET A 70 -5.45 -9.76 -1.60
C MET A 70 -4.35 -10.73 -1.15
N LYS A 71 -3.96 -10.73 0.13
CA LYS A 71 -3.00 -11.69 0.69
C LYS A 71 -3.59 -13.10 0.72
N ALA A 72 -4.85 -13.25 1.15
CA ALA A 72 -5.54 -14.53 1.15
C ALA A 72 -5.63 -15.09 -0.27
N GLN A 73 -6.07 -14.26 -1.24
CA GLN A 73 -6.11 -14.63 -2.66
C GLN A 73 -4.73 -15.00 -3.20
N ARG A 74 -3.67 -14.26 -2.85
CA ARG A 74 -2.31 -14.55 -3.32
C ARG A 74 -1.80 -15.92 -2.88
N THR A 75 -2.09 -16.34 -1.64
CA THR A 75 -1.67 -17.67 -1.17
C THR A 75 -2.36 -18.75 -1.98
N GLN A 76 -3.68 -18.63 -2.17
CA GLN A 76 -4.47 -19.57 -2.97
C GLN A 76 -4.00 -19.62 -4.43
N THR A 77 -3.89 -18.45 -5.09
CA THR A 77 -3.41 -18.36 -6.47
C THR A 77 -2.01 -18.95 -6.65
N ARG A 78 -1.12 -18.85 -5.66
CA ARG A 78 0.21 -19.43 -5.75
C ARG A 78 0.16 -20.95 -5.78
N THR A 79 -0.62 -21.56 -4.91
CA THR A 79 -0.85 -23.01 -4.91
C THR A 79 -1.45 -23.44 -6.24
N ASP A 80 -2.54 -22.79 -6.68
CA ASP A 80 -3.20 -23.09 -7.96
C ASP A 80 -2.27 -22.95 -9.17
N PHE A 81 -1.36 -21.97 -9.12
CA PHE A 81 -0.40 -21.75 -10.19
C PHE A 81 0.68 -22.84 -10.22
N PHE A 82 1.17 -23.29 -9.06
CA PHE A 82 2.14 -24.39 -9.02
C PHE A 82 1.53 -25.70 -9.52
N GLU A 83 0.31 -26.04 -9.09
CA GLU A 83 -0.42 -27.21 -9.60
C GLU A 83 -0.60 -27.18 -11.13
N MET A 84 -0.83 -25.99 -11.69
CA MET A 84 -1.00 -25.81 -13.13
C MET A 84 0.31 -26.05 -13.91
N LEU A 85 1.47 -25.73 -13.32
CA LEU A 85 2.77 -25.98 -13.92
C LEU A 85 3.17 -27.46 -13.90
N GLU A 86 2.54 -28.27 -13.05
CA GLU A 86 2.74 -29.72 -13.03
C GLU A 86 1.99 -30.43 -14.18
N GLN A 87 1.08 -29.74 -14.85
CA GLN A 87 0.34 -30.29 -15.98
C GLN A 87 1.15 -30.21 -17.29
N PRO A 88 0.97 -31.16 -18.24
CA PRO A 88 1.68 -31.15 -19.53
C PRO A 88 1.38 -29.94 -20.42
N LYS A 89 0.26 -29.25 -20.15
CA LYS A 89 -0.18 -28.06 -20.87
C LYS A 89 -0.73 -27.05 -19.88
N LEU A 90 -0.46 -25.78 -20.17
CA LEU A 90 -0.98 -24.67 -19.39
C LEU A 90 -2.48 -24.48 -19.67
N ASP A 91 -3.28 -24.42 -18.61
CA ASP A 91 -4.71 -24.14 -18.67
C ASP A 91 -4.94 -22.62 -18.74
N GLN A 92 -5.14 -22.12 -19.96
CA GLN A 92 -5.34 -20.69 -20.21
C GLN A 92 -6.60 -20.15 -19.54
N ASP A 93 -7.68 -20.94 -19.48
CA ASP A 93 -8.94 -20.51 -18.90
C ASP A 93 -8.82 -20.37 -17.38
N ARG A 94 -8.10 -21.29 -16.73
CA ARG A 94 -7.80 -21.18 -15.29
C ARG A 94 -6.95 -19.95 -14.99
N ILE A 95 -5.95 -19.62 -15.81
CA ILE A 95 -5.16 -18.37 -15.65
C ILE A 95 -6.04 -17.14 -15.80
N LEU A 96 -6.86 -17.09 -16.84
CA LEU A 96 -7.77 -15.96 -17.08
C LEU A 96 -8.76 -15.80 -15.92
N SER A 97 -9.23 -16.90 -15.33
CA SER A 97 -10.09 -16.87 -14.14
C SER A 97 -9.39 -16.23 -12.94
N LEU A 98 -8.14 -16.62 -12.65
CA LEU A 98 -7.33 -16.04 -11.56
C LEU A 98 -7.08 -14.54 -11.75
N VAL A 99 -6.90 -14.09 -13.00
CA VAL A 99 -6.79 -12.66 -13.31
C VAL A 99 -8.11 -11.95 -13.08
N LYS A 100 -9.23 -12.49 -13.58
CA LYS A 100 -10.57 -11.92 -13.40
C LYS A 100 -10.92 -11.78 -11.92
N GLU A 101 -10.59 -12.77 -11.09
CA GLU A 101 -10.82 -12.73 -9.65
C GLU A 101 -10.07 -11.57 -8.99
N LYS A 102 -8.76 -11.41 -9.28
CA LYS A 102 -7.97 -10.28 -8.74
C LYS A 102 -8.50 -8.93 -9.20
N THR A 103 -8.86 -8.81 -10.48
CA THR A 103 -9.44 -7.58 -11.02
C THR A 103 -10.79 -7.26 -10.36
N ARG A 104 -11.61 -8.28 -10.12
CA ARG A 104 -12.89 -8.14 -9.42
C ARG A 104 -12.67 -7.61 -8.00
N THR A 105 -11.76 -8.18 -7.22
CA THR A 105 -11.43 -7.69 -5.88
C THR A 105 -11.02 -6.22 -5.88
N VAL A 106 -10.17 -5.82 -6.83
CA VAL A 106 -9.77 -4.42 -6.96
C VAL A 106 -10.96 -3.54 -7.29
N ASN A 107 -11.80 -3.92 -8.25
CA ASN A 107 -12.98 -3.15 -8.66
C ASN A 107 -14.01 -3.01 -7.53
N GLU A 108 -14.21 -4.06 -6.74
CA GLU A 108 -15.15 -4.05 -5.61
C GLU A 108 -14.66 -3.16 -4.46
N LYS A 109 -13.35 -3.12 -4.21
CA LYS A 109 -12.78 -2.44 -3.04
C LYS A 109 -12.24 -1.04 -3.31
N ALA A 110 -11.92 -0.73 -4.57
CA ALA A 110 -11.38 0.57 -4.95
C ALA A 110 -12.26 1.76 -4.51
N PRO A 111 -13.60 1.72 -4.63
CA PRO A 111 -14.44 2.84 -4.20
C PRO A 111 -14.28 3.19 -2.72
N GLU A 112 -14.28 2.20 -1.83
CA GLU A 112 -14.14 2.40 -0.37
C GLU A 112 -12.79 3.07 -0.04
N VAL A 113 -11.70 2.58 -0.64
CA VAL A 113 -10.36 3.14 -0.45
C VAL A 113 -10.27 4.57 -0.98
N VAL A 114 -10.83 4.84 -2.16
CA VAL A 114 -10.83 6.19 -2.75
C VAL A 114 -11.61 7.17 -1.88
N VAL A 115 -12.79 6.79 -1.39
CA VAL A 115 -13.59 7.62 -0.50
C VAL A 115 -12.84 7.91 0.81
N ALA A 116 -12.21 6.91 1.41
CA ALA A 116 -11.46 7.11 2.65
C ALA A 116 -10.24 8.02 2.48
N LEU A 117 -9.50 7.85 1.37
CA LEU A 117 -8.36 8.70 1.03
C LEU A 117 -8.77 10.14 0.74
N ALA A 118 -9.85 10.33 -0.02
CA ALA A 118 -10.43 11.65 -0.29
C ALA A 118 -10.87 12.32 1.02
N GLY A 119 -11.60 11.59 1.88
CA GLY A 119 -12.03 12.11 3.18
C GLY A 119 -10.87 12.59 4.05
N PHE A 120 -9.76 11.85 4.10
CA PHE A 120 -8.55 12.32 4.77
C PHE A 120 -7.98 13.58 4.11
N PHE A 121 -7.74 13.56 2.80
CA PHE A 121 -7.11 14.66 2.09
C PHE A 121 -7.92 15.96 2.15
N ASP A 122 -9.23 15.87 1.99
CA ASP A 122 -10.15 17.01 1.99
C ASP A 122 -10.32 17.60 3.40
N SER A 123 -9.96 16.86 4.44
CA SER A 123 -9.94 17.36 5.83
C SER A 123 -8.70 18.17 6.18
N LEU A 124 -7.66 18.13 5.34
CA LEU A 124 -6.41 18.84 5.58
C LEU A 124 -6.53 20.32 5.22
N THR A 125 -5.81 21.18 5.95
CA THR A 125 -5.66 22.59 5.54
C THR A 125 -4.85 22.71 4.25
N PRO A 126 -4.94 23.84 3.52
CA PRO A 126 -4.12 24.06 2.33
C PRO A 126 -2.61 23.86 2.55
N GLU A 127 -2.09 24.27 3.71
CA GLU A 127 -0.68 24.12 4.10
C GLU A 127 -0.31 22.66 4.34
N GLN A 128 -1.16 21.91 5.02
CA GLN A 128 -0.98 20.47 5.24
C GLN A 128 -1.02 19.71 3.91
N GLN A 129 -1.96 20.03 3.02
CA GLN A 129 -2.02 19.43 1.67
C GLN A 129 -0.77 19.73 0.85
N LYS A 130 -0.26 20.97 0.90
CA LYS A 130 0.99 21.35 0.23
C LYS A 130 2.16 20.51 0.75
N THR A 131 2.31 20.44 2.07
CA THR A 131 3.36 19.64 2.72
C THR A 131 3.26 18.17 2.33
N LEU A 132 2.06 17.61 2.31
CA LEU A 132 1.81 16.23 1.88
C LEU A 132 2.24 16.02 0.41
N ARG A 133 1.83 16.90 -0.51
CA ARG A 133 2.19 16.82 -1.94
C ARG A 133 3.71 16.87 -2.15
N GLU A 134 4.41 17.81 -1.51
CA GLU A 134 5.87 17.93 -1.58
C GLU A 134 6.55 16.64 -1.12
N LYS A 135 6.12 16.09 0.01
CA LYS A 135 6.69 14.84 0.54
C LYS A 135 6.43 13.64 -0.35
N ILE A 136 5.27 13.56 -0.99
CA ILE A 136 4.97 12.51 -1.98
C ILE A 136 5.90 12.67 -3.19
N LYS A 137 6.07 13.90 -3.69
CA LYS A 137 6.97 14.20 -4.82
C LYS A 137 8.42 13.82 -4.52
N ASP A 138 8.98 14.30 -3.41
CA ASP A 138 10.36 13.99 -2.96
C ASP A 138 10.61 12.47 -2.98
N LYS A 139 9.64 11.70 -2.47
CA LYS A 139 9.72 10.24 -2.39
C LYS A 139 9.70 9.59 -3.77
N MET A 140 8.81 10.04 -4.66
CA MET A 140 8.70 9.48 -6.01
C MET A 140 9.99 9.70 -6.80
N GLU A 141 10.60 10.88 -6.65
CA GLU A 141 11.89 11.21 -7.28
C GLU A 141 13.03 10.35 -6.72
N HIS A 142 13.12 10.18 -5.41
CA HIS A 142 14.14 9.31 -4.79
C HIS A 142 14.03 7.84 -5.26
N ARG A 143 12.83 7.29 -5.42
CA ARG A 143 12.67 5.92 -5.94
C ARG A 143 13.06 5.80 -7.41
N ARG A 144 12.75 6.82 -8.22
CA ARG A 144 13.15 6.87 -9.64
C ARG A 144 14.67 6.87 -9.77
N HIS A 145 15.36 7.62 -8.91
CA HIS A 145 16.82 7.65 -8.90
C HIS A 145 17.39 6.29 -8.48
N SER A 146 16.91 5.68 -7.40
CA SER A 146 17.41 4.37 -6.94
C SER A 146 17.23 3.24 -7.96
N ARG A 147 16.24 3.31 -8.84
CA ARG A 147 16.01 2.30 -9.92
C ARG A 147 16.89 2.50 -11.15
N LYS A 148 17.52 3.67 -11.32
CA LYS A 148 18.37 3.97 -12.49
C LYS A 148 19.83 3.57 -12.28
N TYR A 149 20.24 3.35 -11.02
CA TYR A 149 21.63 3.06 -10.63
C TYR A 149 21.82 1.69 -9.96
N ASN A 150 20.80 0.83 -10.03
CA ASN A 150 20.84 -0.61 -9.74
C ASN A 150 20.46 -1.36 -11.01
#